data_AF-A0ABD4Z3G4-F1
#
_entry.id   AF-A0ABD4Z3G4-F1
#
_cell.length_a   1.000
_cell.length_b   1.000
_cell.length_c   1.000
_cell.angle_alpha   90.00
_cell.angle_beta   90.00
_cell.angle_gamma   90.00
#
_symmetry.space_group_name_H-M   'P 1'
#
loop_
_entity.id
_entity.type
_entity.pdbx_description
1 polymer ?
#
loop_
_entity_poly.entity_id
_entity_poly.type
_entity_poly.pdbx_seq_one_letter_code
_entity_poly.pdbx_strand_id
1 'polypeptide(L)'
;MSKNREEIISLEISSLREDLQNLIIQRNELRRQLGEIREKLSARREELKKKREDLSNIRNEIAKLREKIFSLKNDIQTLRSRLGEMFKELKQISTEFRELSRGRESLIAIDELRAKIEQLEWTLITTPNIEPEREKEIVSEISRLEQKLKTLLSLHMRYGDISSRYEKTKNAISELRSEIEKKRSVLRDAINQLNNLKAQRDKLKNEISNIIDDIKTLKNQRDEIKNRLATINNEIQEKRRRYYELLRELKRIRDEYEKSVQQRMLQEKKAKVLDKISRGERVTLYDLYVLYGQEKQEK
;
A
#
# COMPACT_ATOMS: atom_id res chain seq x y z
N MET A 1 52.89 4.30 58.95
CA MET A 1 52.50 5.34 57.97
C MET A 1 52.46 4.82 56.53
N SER A 2 53.53 4.21 55.99
CA SER A 2 53.51 3.68 54.62
C SER A 2 52.54 2.48 54.41
N LYS A 3 52.54 1.48 55.31
CA LYS A 3 51.61 0.33 55.22
C LYS A 3 50.11 0.71 55.17
N ASN A 4 49.65 1.61 56.06
CA ASN A 4 48.25 2.06 56.04
C ASN A 4 47.87 2.79 54.73
N ARG A 5 48.80 3.53 54.12
CA ARG A 5 48.56 4.19 52.82
C ARG A 5 48.47 3.18 51.67
N GLU A 6 49.31 2.14 51.70
CA GLU A 6 49.22 1.03 50.73
C GLU A 6 47.89 0.28 50.84
N GLU A 7 47.42 0.02 52.06
CA GLU A 7 46.13 -0.64 52.31
C GLU A 7 44.95 0.19 51.78
N ILE A 8 44.93 1.51 52.04
CA ILE A 8 43.89 2.42 51.55
C ILE A 8 43.85 2.43 50.01
N ILE A 9 45.00 2.59 49.35
CA ILE A 9 45.06 2.61 47.87
C ILE A 9 44.66 1.23 47.31
N SER A 10 45.03 0.14 47.98
CA SER A 10 44.63 -1.21 47.57
C SER A 10 43.11 -1.42 47.67
N LEU A 11 42.45 -0.86 48.68
CA LEU A 11 41.00 -0.90 48.82
C LEU A 11 40.31 -0.06 47.72
N GLU A 12 40.82 1.14 47.43
CA GLU A 12 40.31 1.98 46.33
C GLU A 12 40.49 1.34 44.95
N ILE A 13 41.61 0.66 44.72
CA ILE A 13 41.84 -0.12 43.49
C ILE A 13 40.82 -1.26 43.37
N SER A 14 40.48 -1.89 44.49
CA SER A 14 39.52 -3.00 44.51
C SER A 14 38.10 -2.50 44.21
N SER A 15 37.67 -1.40 44.85
CA SER A 15 36.35 -0.80 44.56
C SER A 15 36.24 -0.29 43.12
N LEU A 16 37.29 0.34 42.58
CA LEU A 16 37.33 0.77 41.18
C LEU A 16 37.24 -0.40 40.19
N ARG A 17 37.80 -1.58 40.53
CA ARG A 17 37.67 -2.78 39.70
C ARG A 17 36.23 -3.27 39.65
N GLU A 18 35.56 -3.34 40.79
CA GLU A 18 34.16 -3.74 40.87
C GLU A 18 33.27 -2.77 40.07
N ASP A 19 33.48 -1.48 40.25
CA ASP A 19 32.81 -0.42 39.49
C ASP A 19 33.01 -0.56 37.97
N LEU A 20 34.25 -0.79 37.54
CA LEU A 20 34.58 -1.01 36.13
C LEU A 20 33.89 -2.26 35.58
N GLN A 21 33.84 -3.34 36.37
CA GLN A 21 33.13 -4.56 35.99
C GLN A 21 31.63 -4.31 35.82
N ASN A 22 31.01 -3.60 36.75
CA ASN A 22 29.59 -3.23 36.68
C ASN A 22 29.28 -2.37 35.44
N LEU A 23 30.10 -1.35 35.15
CA LEU A 23 29.94 -0.53 33.95
C LEU A 23 30.12 -1.33 32.65
N ILE A 24 31.05 -2.29 32.63
CA ILE A 24 31.24 -3.18 31.47
C ILE A 24 30.00 -4.05 31.24
N ILE A 25 29.40 -4.58 32.30
CA ILE A 25 28.15 -5.36 32.22
C ILE A 25 27.02 -4.48 31.66
N GLN A 26 26.80 -3.29 32.23
CA GLN A 26 25.77 -2.36 31.76
C GLN A 26 25.97 -1.97 30.28
N ARG A 27 27.22 -1.68 29.88
CA ARG A 27 27.56 -1.39 28.48
C ARG A 27 27.21 -2.55 27.55
N ASN A 28 27.52 -3.78 27.95
CA ASN A 28 27.24 -4.96 27.14
C ASN A 28 25.73 -5.18 26.99
N GLU A 29 24.95 -4.95 28.05
CA GLU A 29 23.49 -5.01 28.00
C GLU A 29 22.89 -3.95 27.08
N LEU A 30 23.35 -2.69 27.17
CA LEU A 30 22.92 -1.64 26.24
C LEU A 30 23.30 -1.96 24.78
N ARG A 31 24.44 -2.61 24.53
CA ARG A 31 24.82 -3.06 23.19
C ARG A 31 23.86 -4.13 22.66
N ARG A 32 23.42 -5.05 23.52
CA ARG A 32 22.42 -6.07 23.16
C ARG A 32 21.09 -5.42 22.80
N GLN A 33 20.58 -4.53 23.65
CA GLN A 33 19.35 -3.77 23.39
C GLN A 33 19.45 -2.96 22.09
N LEU A 34 20.61 -2.34 21.81
CA LEU A 34 20.84 -1.64 20.55
C LEU A 34 20.77 -2.58 19.33
N GLY A 35 21.26 -3.81 19.47
CA GLY A 35 21.12 -4.86 18.45
C GLY A 35 19.65 -5.18 18.17
N GLU A 36 18.88 -5.44 19.21
CA GLU A 36 17.44 -5.76 19.10
C GLU A 36 16.64 -4.63 18.45
N ILE A 37 16.91 -3.37 18.81
CA ILE A 37 16.24 -2.22 18.18
C ILE A 37 16.60 -2.13 16.69
N ARG A 38 17.86 -2.42 16.31
CA ARG A 38 18.27 -2.42 14.90
C ARG A 38 17.51 -3.48 14.10
N GLU A 39 17.34 -4.68 14.67
CA GLU A 39 16.56 -5.75 14.05
C GLU A 39 15.09 -5.37 13.90
N LYS A 40 14.45 -4.88 14.96
CA LYS A 40 13.06 -4.38 14.93
C LYS A 40 12.88 -3.28 13.88
N LEU A 41 13.82 -2.34 13.80
CA LEU A 41 13.78 -1.23 12.86
C LEU A 41 13.98 -1.71 11.41
N SER A 42 14.83 -2.72 11.19
CA SER A 42 14.97 -3.38 9.88
C SER A 42 13.66 -4.06 9.46
N ALA A 43 13.05 -4.84 10.36
CA ALA A 43 11.79 -5.53 10.11
C ALA A 43 10.65 -4.55 9.77
N ARG A 44 10.48 -3.47 10.56
CA ARG A 44 9.46 -2.44 10.29
C ARG A 44 9.71 -1.69 8.97
N ARG A 45 10.96 -1.46 8.57
CA ARG A 45 11.28 -0.85 7.27
C ARG A 45 10.88 -1.75 6.11
N GLU A 46 11.12 -3.05 6.24
CA GLU A 46 10.74 -4.02 5.21
C GLU A 46 9.22 -4.14 5.09
N GLU A 47 8.52 -4.19 6.23
CA GLU A 47 7.06 -4.13 6.25
C GLU A 47 6.51 -2.85 5.62
N LEU A 48 7.10 -1.69 5.95
CA LEU A 48 6.74 -0.40 5.33
C LEU A 48 6.91 -0.43 3.81
N LYS A 49 7.99 -1.04 3.32
CA LYS A 49 8.26 -1.17 1.89
C LYS A 49 7.16 -2.00 1.20
N LYS A 50 6.86 -3.19 1.73
CA LYS A 50 5.79 -4.07 1.21
C LYS A 50 4.43 -3.37 1.20
N LYS A 51 4.05 -2.71 2.30
CA LYS A 51 2.78 -1.97 2.38
C LYS A 51 2.71 -0.81 1.38
N ARG A 52 3.83 -0.14 1.10
CA ARG A 52 3.88 0.90 0.06
C ARG A 52 3.71 0.34 -1.35
N GLU A 53 4.28 -0.84 -1.62
CA GLU A 53 4.07 -1.57 -2.88
C GLU A 53 2.59 -1.96 -3.04
N ASP A 54 1.97 -2.54 -2.01
CA ASP A 54 0.54 -2.87 -1.99
C ASP A 54 -0.34 -1.63 -2.25
N LEU A 55 -0.01 -0.51 -1.59
CA LEU A 55 -0.72 0.76 -1.79
C LEU A 55 -0.58 1.27 -3.24
N SER A 56 0.58 1.09 -3.86
CA SER A 56 0.81 1.43 -5.26
C SER A 56 -0.05 0.57 -6.19
N ASN A 57 -0.09 -0.74 -5.95
CA ASN A 57 -0.89 -1.69 -6.72
C ASN A 57 -2.38 -1.35 -6.65
N ILE A 58 -2.92 -1.08 -5.45
CA ILE A 58 -4.32 -0.68 -5.28
C ILE A 58 -4.62 0.65 -5.97
N ARG A 59 -3.69 1.62 -5.97
CA ARG A 59 -3.88 2.87 -6.72
C ARG A 59 -3.97 2.63 -8.23
N ASN A 60 -3.16 1.71 -8.76
CA ASN A 60 -3.20 1.34 -10.16
C ASN A 60 -4.51 0.63 -10.52
N GLU A 61 -5.00 -0.29 -9.67
CA GLU A 61 -6.30 -0.94 -9.86
C GLU A 61 -7.47 0.05 -9.82
N ILE A 62 -7.43 1.01 -8.88
CA ILE A 62 -8.41 2.11 -8.80
C ILE A 62 -8.41 2.93 -10.10
N ALA A 63 -7.23 3.23 -10.67
CA ALA A 63 -7.13 3.98 -11.92
C ALA A 63 -7.78 3.21 -13.09
N LYS A 64 -7.43 1.93 -13.25
CA LYS A 64 -8.03 1.04 -14.27
C LYS A 64 -9.55 0.94 -14.13
N LEU A 65 -10.07 0.82 -12.90
CA LEU A 65 -11.52 0.79 -12.67
C LEU A 65 -12.20 2.12 -13.00
N ARG A 66 -11.55 3.26 -12.74
CA ARG A 66 -12.09 4.57 -13.14
C ARG A 66 -12.22 4.69 -14.66
N GLU A 67 -11.21 4.24 -15.39
CA GLU A 67 -11.25 4.21 -16.86
C GLU A 67 -12.37 3.30 -17.36
N LYS A 68 -12.51 2.09 -16.79
CA LYS A 68 -13.60 1.16 -17.11
C LYS A 68 -14.98 1.75 -16.80
N ILE A 69 -15.14 2.44 -15.67
CA ILE A 69 -16.39 3.11 -15.31
C ILE A 69 -16.71 4.23 -16.30
N PHE A 70 -15.70 4.99 -16.72
CA PHE A 70 -15.86 6.05 -17.71
C PHE A 70 -16.30 5.50 -19.07
N SER A 71 -15.65 4.44 -19.57
CA SER A 71 -16.04 3.81 -20.83
C SER A 71 -17.45 3.22 -20.77
N LEU A 72 -17.82 2.52 -19.68
CA LEU A 72 -19.17 2.01 -19.50
C LEU A 72 -20.23 3.11 -19.46
N LYS A 73 -19.94 4.27 -18.86
CA LYS A 73 -20.85 5.41 -18.87
C LYS A 73 -21.06 5.95 -20.28
N ASN A 74 -20.00 6.06 -21.07
CA ASN A 74 -20.07 6.49 -22.46
C ASN A 74 -20.87 5.48 -23.31
N ASP A 75 -20.62 4.18 -23.16
CA ASP A 75 -21.38 3.11 -23.83
C ASP A 75 -22.88 3.21 -23.50
N ILE A 76 -23.23 3.42 -22.23
CA ILE A 76 -24.64 3.58 -21.82
C ILE A 76 -25.24 4.85 -22.47
N GLN A 77 -24.47 5.92 -22.59
CA GLN A 77 -24.94 7.16 -23.22
C GLN A 77 -25.18 6.95 -24.72
N THR A 78 -24.28 6.29 -25.44
CA THR A 78 -24.45 6.01 -26.87
C THR A 78 -25.65 5.09 -27.12
N LEU A 79 -25.82 4.04 -26.31
CA LEU A 79 -26.99 3.16 -26.38
C LEU A 79 -28.30 3.91 -26.08
N ARG A 80 -28.30 4.85 -25.12
CA ARG A 80 -29.47 5.70 -24.84
C ARG A 80 -29.81 6.63 -26.01
N SER A 81 -28.81 7.19 -26.68
CA SER A 81 -29.04 8.01 -27.89
C SER A 81 -29.70 7.18 -28.98
N ARG A 82 -29.16 5.99 -29.27
CA ARG A 82 -29.73 5.04 -30.25
C ARG A 82 -31.15 4.61 -29.88
N LEU A 83 -31.41 4.35 -28.60
CA LEU A 83 -32.75 4.07 -28.08
C LEU A 83 -33.71 5.23 -28.35
N GLY A 84 -33.25 6.48 -28.17
CA GLY A 84 -34.01 7.69 -28.47
C GLY A 84 -34.35 7.83 -29.96
N GLU A 85 -33.43 7.47 -30.85
CA GLU A 85 -33.66 7.42 -32.30
C GLU A 85 -34.70 6.37 -32.67
N MET A 86 -34.59 5.14 -32.13
CA MET A 86 -35.58 4.09 -32.35
C MET A 86 -36.98 4.50 -31.86
N PHE A 87 -37.08 5.25 -30.75
CA PHE A 87 -38.38 5.79 -30.32
C PHE A 87 -38.95 6.85 -31.26
N LYS A 88 -38.11 7.63 -31.96
CA LYS A 88 -38.57 8.57 -32.99
C LYS A 88 -39.11 7.80 -34.19
N GLU A 89 -38.39 6.78 -34.64
CA GLU A 89 -38.85 5.90 -35.72
C GLU A 89 -40.18 5.22 -35.37
N LEU A 90 -40.30 4.66 -34.16
CA LEU A 90 -41.54 4.02 -33.71
C LEU A 90 -42.71 5.00 -33.64
N LYS A 91 -42.46 6.26 -33.26
CA LYS A 91 -43.48 7.33 -33.34
C LYS A 91 -43.89 7.64 -34.77
N GLN A 92 -42.93 7.72 -35.71
CA GLN A 92 -43.21 7.94 -37.14
C GLN A 92 -44.04 6.79 -37.73
N ILE A 93 -43.64 5.54 -37.45
CA ILE A 93 -44.41 4.34 -37.84
C ILE A 93 -45.82 4.40 -37.26
N SER A 94 -45.96 4.80 -35.99
CA SER A 94 -47.28 4.93 -35.35
C SER A 94 -48.14 6.03 -35.99
N THR A 95 -47.56 7.12 -36.48
CA THR A 95 -48.30 8.16 -37.20
C THR A 95 -48.72 7.68 -38.59
N GLU A 96 -47.81 7.05 -39.36
CA GLU A 96 -48.11 6.44 -40.65
C GLU A 96 -49.24 5.40 -40.52
N PHE A 97 -49.17 4.58 -39.49
CA PHE A 97 -50.19 3.57 -39.19
C PHE A 97 -51.54 4.19 -38.86
N ARG A 98 -51.57 5.34 -38.16
CA ARG A 98 -52.82 6.06 -37.85
C ARG A 98 -53.43 6.69 -39.10
N GLU A 99 -52.60 7.25 -39.98
CA GLU A 99 -53.03 7.81 -41.27
C GLU A 99 -53.63 6.72 -42.18
N LEU A 100 -52.97 5.57 -42.28
CA LEU A 100 -53.49 4.41 -43.01
C LEU A 100 -54.73 3.80 -42.36
N SER A 101 -54.79 3.79 -41.02
CA SER A 101 -55.94 3.26 -40.29
C SER A 101 -57.22 4.09 -40.50
N ARG A 102 -57.10 5.38 -40.82
CA ARG A 102 -58.25 6.21 -41.24
C ARG A 102 -58.85 5.77 -42.59
N GLY A 103 -58.13 5.00 -43.40
CA GLY A 103 -58.64 4.38 -44.64
C GLY A 103 -59.04 2.90 -44.49
N ARG A 104 -59.08 2.37 -43.26
CA ARG A 104 -59.15 0.92 -42.97
C ARG A 104 -60.55 0.34 -42.86
N GLU A 105 -61.60 1.16 -43.01
CA GLU A 105 -62.99 0.68 -43.21
C GLU A 105 -63.13 -0.28 -44.41
N SER A 106 -62.06 -0.48 -45.18
CA SER A 106 -62.08 -1.15 -46.46
C SER A 106 -61.62 -2.62 -46.49
N LEU A 107 -61.30 -3.28 -45.37
CA LEU A 107 -60.96 -4.71 -45.41
C LEU A 107 -62.18 -5.59 -45.69
N ILE A 108 -63.33 -5.28 -45.07
CA ILE A 108 -64.62 -5.96 -45.33
C ILE A 108 -65.05 -5.71 -46.78
N ALA A 109 -64.74 -4.52 -47.31
CA ALA A 109 -65.01 -4.17 -48.69
C ALA A 109 -64.18 -4.98 -49.71
N ILE A 110 -63.01 -5.56 -49.39
CA ILE A 110 -62.21 -6.33 -50.37
C ILE A 110 -62.94 -7.60 -50.79
N ASP A 111 -63.43 -8.38 -49.82
CA ASP A 111 -64.11 -9.65 -50.09
C ASP A 111 -65.50 -9.42 -50.69
N GLU A 112 -66.21 -8.37 -50.24
CA GLU A 112 -67.48 -7.94 -50.83
C GLU A 112 -67.33 -7.45 -52.28
N LEU A 113 -66.27 -6.67 -52.57
CA LEU A 113 -65.98 -6.20 -53.94
C LEU A 113 -65.60 -7.36 -54.86
N ARG A 114 -64.82 -8.33 -54.37
CA ARG A 114 -64.49 -9.55 -55.14
C ARG A 114 -65.75 -10.34 -55.47
N ALA A 115 -66.60 -10.61 -54.49
CA ALA A 115 -67.86 -11.31 -54.70
C ALA A 115 -68.79 -10.56 -55.66
N LYS A 116 -68.82 -9.22 -55.60
CA LYS A 116 -69.65 -8.40 -56.50
C LYS A 116 -69.13 -8.40 -57.95
N ILE A 117 -67.81 -8.35 -58.14
CA ILE A 117 -67.19 -8.48 -59.47
C ILE A 117 -67.52 -9.85 -60.06
N GLU A 118 -67.34 -10.92 -59.29
CA GLU A 118 -67.60 -12.30 -59.72
C GLU A 118 -69.07 -12.53 -60.08
N GLN A 119 -70.01 -11.93 -59.32
CA GLN A 119 -71.44 -11.94 -59.66
C GLN A 119 -71.73 -11.22 -61.00
N LEU A 120 -71.13 -10.05 -61.22
CA LEU A 120 -71.35 -9.28 -62.45
C LEU A 120 -70.75 -9.98 -63.68
N GLU A 121 -69.56 -10.56 -63.54
CA GLU A 121 -68.94 -11.41 -64.58
C GLU A 121 -69.79 -12.63 -64.88
N TRP A 122 -70.33 -13.28 -63.85
CA TRP A 122 -71.22 -14.44 -64.02
C TRP A 122 -72.52 -14.07 -64.74
N THR A 123 -73.11 -12.90 -64.46
CA THR A 123 -74.29 -12.41 -65.20
C THR A 123 -73.99 -12.11 -66.67
N LEU A 124 -72.77 -11.66 -66.98
CA LEU A 124 -72.32 -11.43 -68.35
C LEU A 124 -72.14 -12.75 -69.12
N ILE A 125 -71.67 -13.80 -68.44
CA ILE A 125 -71.46 -15.14 -69.02
C ILE A 125 -72.77 -15.92 -69.21
N THR A 126 -73.72 -15.79 -68.28
CA THR A 126 -74.89 -16.69 -68.19
C THR A 126 -76.14 -16.15 -68.90
N THR A 127 -76.19 -14.86 -69.25
CA THR A 127 -77.37 -14.23 -69.87
C THR A 127 -77.18 -14.05 -71.39
N PRO A 128 -77.85 -14.82 -72.26
CA PRO A 128 -77.73 -14.66 -73.71
C PRO A 128 -78.59 -13.48 -74.18
N ASN A 129 -78.07 -12.65 -75.11
CA ASN A 129 -78.76 -11.54 -75.77
C ASN A 129 -79.02 -10.28 -74.90
N ILE A 130 -77.99 -9.84 -74.16
CA ILE A 130 -78.00 -8.57 -73.42
C ILE A 130 -77.99 -7.39 -74.41
N GLU A 131 -78.73 -6.33 -74.09
CA GLU A 131 -78.75 -5.08 -74.85
C GLU A 131 -77.35 -4.42 -74.82
N PRO A 132 -76.76 -3.99 -75.95
CA PRO A 132 -75.37 -3.51 -76.01
C PRO A 132 -75.03 -2.36 -75.06
N GLU A 133 -76.03 -1.57 -74.64
CA GLU A 133 -75.86 -0.52 -73.63
C GLU A 133 -75.70 -1.10 -72.21
N ARG A 134 -76.53 -2.07 -71.81
CA ARG A 134 -76.43 -2.74 -70.50
C ARG A 134 -75.14 -3.53 -70.34
N GLU A 135 -74.66 -4.14 -71.41
CA GLU A 135 -73.36 -4.83 -71.40
C GLU A 135 -72.21 -3.84 -71.14
N LYS A 136 -72.21 -2.68 -71.81
CA LYS A 136 -71.23 -1.62 -71.57
C LYS A 136 -71.30 -1.06 -70.14
N GLU A 137 -72.51 -0.92 -69.59
CA GLU A 137 -72.70 -0.48 -68.20
C GLU A 137 -72.08 -1.47 -67.21
N ILE A 138 -72.39 -2.76 -67.32
CA ILE A 138 -71.84 -3.82 -66.46
C ILE A 138 -70.31 -3.88 -66.57
N VAL A 139 -69.77 -3.82 -67.78
CA VAL A 139 -68.31 -3.82 -68.02
C VAL A 139 -67.64 -2.57 -67.42
N SER A 140 -68.28 -1.40 -67.53
CA SER A 140 -67.78 -0.16 -66.92
C SER A 140 -67.79 -0.23 -65.39
N GLU A 141 -68.79 -0.91 -64.82
CA GLU A 141 -68.94 -1.09 -63.39
C GLU A 141 -67.93 -2.10 -62.84
N ILE A 142 -67.71 -3.23 -63.52
CA ILE A 142 -66.63 -4.17 -63.24
C ILE A 142 -65.27 -3.45 -63.25
N SER A 143 -64.97 -2.67 -64.30
CA SER A 143 -63.72 -1.91 -64.39
C SER A 143 -63.52 -0.94 -63.21
N ARG A 144 -64.58 -0.26 -62.77
CA ARG A 144 -64.53 0.62 -61.59
C ARG A 144 -64.28 -0.17 -60.30
N LEU A 145 -64.93 -1.32 -60.14
CA LEU A 145 -64.78 -2.18 -58.96
C LEU A 145 -63.37 -2.81 -58.92
N GLU A 146 -62.83 -3.25 -60.05
CA GLU A 146 -61.46 -3.76 -60.17
C GLU A 146 -60.40 -2.70 -59.82
N GLN A 147 -60.59 -1.45 -60.28
CA GLN A 147 -59.70 -0.35 -59.91
C GLN A 147 -59.72 -0.09 -58.40
N LYS A 148 -60.91 -0.09 -57.78
CA LYS A 148 -61.05 0.00 -56.33
C LYS A 148 -60.39 -1.18 -55.63
N LEU A 149 -60.58 -2.41 -56.10
CA LEU A 149 -59.97 -3.59 -55.51
C LEU A 149 -58.43 -3.52 -55.57
N LYS A 150 -57.85 -3.05 -56.68
CA LYS A 150 -56.40 -2.84 -56.81
C LYS A 150 -55.87 -1.82 -55.81
N THR A 151 -56.55 -0.68 -55.63
CA THR A 151 -56.11 0.32 -54.64
C THR A 151 -56.17 -0.24 -53.22
N LEU A 152 -57.19 -1.01 -52.88
CA LEU A 152 -57.32 -1.65 -51.57
C LEU A 152 -56.26 -2.72 -51.30
N LEU A 153 -55.96 -3.57 -52.28
CA LEU A 153 -54.88 -4.55 -52.16
C LEU A 153 -53.52 -3.87 -51.93
N SER A 154 -53.26 -2.75 -52.62
CA SER A 154 -52.02 -1.98 -52.41
C SER A 154 -51.92 -1.37 -51.01
N LEU A 155 -53.05 -0.93 -50.43
CA LEU A 155 -53.12 -0.42 -49.06
C LEU A 155 -52.92 -1.54 -48.03
N HIS A 156 -53.48 -2.73 -48.28
CA HIS A 156 -53.29 -3.91 -47.43
C HIS A 156 -51.80 -4.32 -47.37
N MET A 157 -51.13 -4.35 -48.51
CA MET A 157 -49.68 -4.63 -48.58
C MET A 157 -48.87 -3.60 -47.77
N ARG A 158 -49.15 -2.30 -47.94
CA ARG A 158 -48.51 -1.24 -47.16
C ARG A 158 -48.73 -1.40 -45.65
N TYR A 159 -49.93 -1.81 -45.24
CA TYR A 159 -50.24 -2.07 -43.84
C TYR A 159 -49.37 -3.21 -43.28
N GLY A 160 -49.23 -4.30 -44.03
CA GLY A 160 -48.34 -5.41 -43.69
C GLY A 160 -46.88 -4.98 -43.53
N ASP A 161 -46.38 -4.16 -44.46
CA ASP A 161 -45.01 -3.64 -44.41
C ASP A 161 -44.77 -2.77 -43.16
N ILE A 162 -45.69 -1.86 -42.84
CA ILE A 162 -45.60 -1.00 -41.66
C ILE A 162 -45.68 -1.84 -40.38
N SER A 163 -46.58 -2.83 -40.33
CA SER A 163 -46.68 -3.75 -39.21
C SER A 163 -45.37 -4.53 -38.99
N SER A 164 -44.73 -4.98 -40.07
CA SER A 164 -43.42 -5.65 -40.00
C SER A 164 -42.32 -4.71 -39.48
N ARG A 165 -42.28 -3.46 -39.96
CA ARG A 165 -41.34 -2.42 -39.47
C ARG A 165 -41.57 -2.10 -38.00
N TYR A 166 -42.82 -2.03 -37.56
CA TYR A 166 -43.18 -1.80 -36.16
C TYR A 166 -42.64 -2.90 -35.25
N GLU A 167 -42.85 -4.18 -35.59
CA GLU A 167 -42.34 -5.28 -34.77
C GLU A 167 -40.80 -5.34 -34.77
N LYS A 168 -40.14 -5.07 -35.91
CA LYS A 168 -38.66 -4.98 -35.98
C LYS A 168 -38.11 -3.88 -35.07
N THR A 169 -38.66 -2.67 -35.14
CA THR A 169 -38.21 -1.53 -34.30
C THR A 169 -38.50 -1.77 -32.82
N LYS A 170 -39.65 -2.35 -32.49
CA LYS A 170 -40.00 -2.75 -31.12
C LYS A 170 -39.04 -3.81 -30.55
N ASN A 171 -38.66 -4.81 -31.35
CA ASN A 171 -37.67 -5.81 -30.94
C ASN A 171 -36.30 -5.18 -30.72
N ALA A 172 -35.84 -4.32 -31.63
CA ALA A 172 -34.58 -3.59 -31.48
C ALA A 172 -34.57 -2.72 -30.20
N ILE A 173 -35.68 -2.07 -29.86
CA ILE A 173 -35.82 -1.31 -28.59
C ILE A 173 -35.69 -2.24 -27.38
N SER A 174 -36.30 -3.43 -27.42
CA SER A 174 -36.20 -4.43 -26.35
C SER A 174 -34.75 -4.90 -26.15
N GLU A 175 -34.05 -5.20 -27.25
CA GLU A 175 -32.64 -5.60 -27.25
C GLU A 175 -31.74 -4.51 -26.68
N LEU A 176 -31.88 -3.26 -27.15
CA LEU A 176 -31.11 -2.11 -26.63
C LEU A 176 -31.38 -1.88 -25.15
N ARG A 177 -32.63 -2.05 -24.68
CA ARG A 177 -32.95 -1.97 -23.24
C ARG A 177 -32.22 -3.04 -22.44
N SER A 178 -32.20 -4.28 -22.95
CA SER A 178 -31.49 -5.39 -22.32
C SER A 178 -29.99 -5.13 -22.24
N GLU A 179 -29.37 -4.63 -23.33
CA GLU A 179 -27.96 -4.25 -23.35
C GLU A 179 -27.63 -3.11 -22.38
N ILE A 180 -28.48 -2.08 -22.32
CA ILE A 180 -28.33 -0.98 -21.36
C ILE A 180 -28.36 -1.52 -19.93
N GLU A 181 -29.29 -2.44 -19.61
CA GLU A 181 -29.38 -2.99 -18.27
C GLU A 181 -28.16 -3.86 -17.92
N LYS A 182 -27.68 -4.69 -18.86
CA LYS A 182 -26.42 -5.45 -18.69
C LYS A 182 -25.23 -4.53 -18.45
N LYS A 183 -25.10 -3.43 -19.19
CA LYS A 183 -24.01 -2.45 -18.98
C LYS A 183 -24.17 -1.74 -17.63
N ARG A 184 -25.40 -1.45 -17.20
CA ARG A 184 -25.69 -0.84 -15.88
C ARG A 184 -25.36 -1.78 -14.72
N SER A 185 -25.62 -3.08 -14.83
CA SER A 185 -25.23 -4.04 -13.78
C SER A 185 -23.72 -4.08 -13.63
N VAL A 186 -22.98 -4.22 -14.74
CA VAL A 186 -21.51 -4.20 -14.72
C VAL A 186 -20.96 -2.87 -14.18
N LEU A 187 -21.61 -1.74 -14.52
CA LEU A 187 -21.25 -0.43 -13.96
C LEU A 187 -21.46 -0.37 -12.45
N ARG A 188 -22.57 -0.90 -11.93
CA ARG A 188 -22.83 -0.98 -10.48
C ARG A 188 -21.76 -1.82 -9.78
N ASP A 189 -21.41 -2.97 -10.35
CA ASP A 189 -20.38 -3.86 -9.79
C ASP A 189 -19.01 -3.19 -9.78
N ALA A 190 -18.62 -2.52 -10.88
CA ALA A 190 -17.37 -1.77 -10.95
C ALA A 190 -17.31 -0.62 -9.93
N ILE A 191 -18.43 0.07 -9.69
CA ILE A 191 -18.52 1.11 -8.65
C ILE A 191 -18.35 0.51 -7.25
N ASN A 192 -18.97 -0.64 -6.99
CA ASN A 192 -18.83 -1.34 -5.71
C ASN A 192 -17.39 -1.79 -5.47
N GLN A 193 -16.75 -2.40 -6.46
CA GLN A 193 -15.32 -2.76 -6.42
C GLN A 193 -14.43 -1.54 -6.17
N LEU A 194 -14.68 -0.43 -6.86
CA LEU A 194 -13.96 0.83 -6.66
C LEU A 194 -14.08 1.34 -5.22
N ASN A 195 -15.26 1.28 -4.63
CA ASN A 195 -15.48 1.72 -3.26
C ASN A 195 -14.77 0.81 -2.25
N ASN A 196 -14.78 -0.51 -2.48
CA ASN A 196 -14.04 -1.46 -1.64
C ASN A 196 -12.52 -1.20 -1.70
N LEU A 197 -11.95 -1.03 -2.90
CA LEU A 197 -10.54 -0.71 -3.07
C LEU A 197 -10.15 0.64 -2.45
N LYS A 198 -11.04 1.65 -2.51
CA LYS A 198 -10.82 2.91 -1.79
C LYS A 198 -10.75 2.69 -0.27
N ALA A 199 -11.64 1.88 0.29
CA ALA A 199 -11.62 1.56 1.71
C ALA A 199 -10.33 0.80 2.10
N GLN A 200 -9.90 -0.19 1.30
CA GLN A 200 -8.64 -0.91 1.50
C GLN A 200 -7.43 0.03 1.42
N ARG A 201 -7.39 0.91 0.42
CA ARG A 201 -6.35 1.95 0.29
C ARG A 201 -6.26 2.81 1.54
N ASP A 202 -7.40 3.22 2.11
CA ASP A 202 -7.42 4.10 3.28
C ASP A 202 -7.01 3.36 4.55
N LYS A 203 -7.38 2.07 4.71
CA LYS A 203 -6.83 1.20 5.76
C LYS A 203 -5.30 1.08 5.65
N LEU A 204 -4.78 0.78 4.46
CA LEU A 204 -3.34 0.67 4.24
C LEU A 204 -2.59 1.98 4.50
N LYS A 205 -3.18 3.13 4.15
CA LYS A 205 -2.58 4.43 4.50
C LYS A 205 -2.44 4.60 6.01
N ASN A 206 -3.45 4.22 6.77
CA ASN A 206 -3.40 4.29 8.24
C ASN A 206 -2.35 3.33 8.80
N GLU A 207 -2.29 2.09 8.30
CA GLU A 207 -1.25 1.12 8.68
C GLU A 207 0.16 1.64 8.38
N ILE A 208 0.36 2.23 7.20
CA ILE A 208 1.64 2.86 6.81
C ILE A 208 2.00 4.01 7.76
N SER A 209 1.02 4.84 8.14
CA SER A 209 1.26 5.93 9.10
C SER A 209 1.73 5.38 10.45
N ASN A 210 1.04 4.36 10.96
CA ASN A 210 1.39 3.71 12.23
C ASN A 210 2.80 3.13 12.18
N ILE A 211 3.17 2.43 11.09
CA ILE A 211 4.52 1.87 10.92
C ILE A 211 5.57 2.99 10.86
N ILE A 212 5.26 4.12 10.20
CA ILE A 212 6.17 5.27 10.16
C ILE A 212 6.41 5.81 11.57
N ASP A 213 5.37 5.89 12.40
CA ASP A 213 5.47 6.37 13.77
C ASP A 213 6.21 5.38 14.67
N ASP A 214 5.98 4.07 14.53
CA ASP A 214 6.78 3.00 15.15
C ASP A 214 8.27 3.14 14.79
N ILE A 215 8.59 3.40 13.52
CA ILE A 215 9.98 3.61 13.10
C ILE A 215 10.58 4.86 13.74
N LYS A 216 9.81 5.94 13.91
CA LYS A 216 10.29 7.15 14.60
C LYS A 216 10.58 6.86 16.07
N THR A 217 9.67 6.19 16.78
CA THR A 217 9.86 5.86 18.20
C THR A 217 11.07 4.95 18.40
N LEU A 218 11.23 3.90 17.57
CA LEU A 218 12.41 3.03 17.59
C LEU A 218 13.71 3.79 17.28
N LYS A 219 13.70 4.78 16.37
CA LYS A 219 14.87 5.62 16.10
C LYS A 219 15.24 6.45 17.33
N ASN A 220 14.27 7.04 18.01
CA ASN A 220 14.50 7.83 19.22
C ASN A 220 15.10 6.95 20.33
N GLN A 221 14.50 5.78 20.58
CA GLN A 221 15.02 4.81 21.56
C GLN A 221 16.46 4.37 21.23
N ARG A 222 16.75 4.09 19.94
CA ARG A 222 18.10 3.76 19.49
C ARG A 222 19.09 4.88 19.82
N ASP A 223 18.71 6.14 19.59
CA ASP A 223 19.59 7.29 19.79
C ASP A 223 19.79 7.60 21.27
N GLU A 224 18.76 7.41 22.11
CA GLU A 224 18.90 7.42 23.57
C GLU A 224 19.89 6.36 24.08
N ILE A 225 19.79 5.12 23.59
CA ILE A 225 20.73 4.04 23.97
C ILE A 225 22.15 4.37 23.51
N LYS A 226 22.32 4.95 22.31
CA LYS A 226 23.64 5.40 21.84
C LYS A 226 24.23 6.46 22.76
N ASN A 227 23.42 7.42 23.20
CA ASN A 227 23.88 8.47 24.12
C ASN A 227 24.30 7.86 25.46
N ARG A 228 23.49 6.94 26.03
CA ARG A 228 23.85 6.20 27.25
C ARG A 228 25.11 5.35 27.09
N LEU A 229 25.31 4.74 25.93
CA LEU A 229 26.55 4.02 25.63
C LEU A 229 27.76 4.95 25.59
N ALA A 230 27.60 6.16 25.04
CA ALA A 230 28.67 7.15 25.03
C ALA A 230 29.05 7.60 26.45
N THR A 231 28.06 7.86 27.32
CA THR A 231 28.33 8.25 28.72
C THR A 231 29.03 7.13 29.49
N ILE A 232 28.54 5.89 29.41
CA ILE A 232 29.19 4.75 30.07
C ILE A 232 30.60 4.50 29.54
N ASN A 233 30.82 4.66 28.22
CA ASN A 233 32.17 4.51 27.67
C ASN A 233 33.13 5.58 28.21
N ASN A 234 32.68 6.83 28.36
CA ASN A 234 33.47 7.89 28.96
C ASN A 234 33.78 7.60 30.42
N GLU A 235 32.79 7.19 31.22
CA GLU A 235 32.98 6.80 32.63
C GLU A 235 33.97 5.65 32.78
N ILE A 236 33.88 4.62 31.91
CA ILE A 236 34.85 3.51 31.89
C ILE A 236 36.26 4.05 31.58
N GLN A 237 36.41 4.97 30.63
CA GLN A 237 37.71 5.56 30.30
C GLN A 237 38.29 6.35 31.48
N GLU A 238 37.48 7.17 32.15
CA GLU A 238 37.90 7.95 33.31
C GLU A 238 38.30 7.04 34.49
N LYS A 239 37.48 6.06 34.83
CA LYS A 239 37.79 5.10 35.90
C LYS A 239 39.04 4.27 35.58
N ARG A 240 39.27 3.91 34.31
CA ARG A 240 40.51 3.25 33.88
C ARG A 240 41.74 4.14 34.07
N ARG A 241 41.65 5.43 33.75
CA ARG A 241 42.75 6.38 33.99
C ARG A 241 43.10 6.44 35.47
N ARG A 242 42.11 6.66 36.33
CA ARG A 242 42.28 6.68 37.80
C ARG A 242 42.86 5.38 38.33
N TYR A 243 42.38 4.23 37.83
CA TYR A 243 42.92 2.92 38.20
C TYR A 243 44.42 2.80 37.88
N TYR A 244 44.87 3.23 36.70
CA TYR A 244 46.29 3.20 36.34
C TYR A 244 47.13 4.21 37.13
N GLU A 245 46.56 5.36 37.50
CA GLU A 245 47.20 6.35 38.36
C GLU A 245 47.46 5.79 39.76
N LEU A 246 46.42 5.24 40.42
CA LEU A 246 46.55 4.60 41.72
C LEU A 246 47.51 3.42 41.70
N LEU A 247 47.54 2.63 40.62
CA LEU A 247 48.49 1.53 40.46
C LEU A 247 49.95 2.03 40.39
N ARG A 248 50.19 3.19 39.76
CA ARG A 248 51.52 3.82 39.74
C ARG A 248 51.89 4.37 41.12
N GLU A 249 50.95 5.00 41.81
CA GLU A 249 51.16 5.51 43.17
C GLU A 249 51.49 4.38 44.15
N LEU A 250 50.73 3.28 44.09
CA LEU A 250 50.98 2.10 44.91
C LEU A 250 52.37 1.52 44.64
N LYS A 251 52.80 1.45 43.37
CA LYS A 251 54.16 1.03 43.01
C LYS A 251 55.22 1.97 43.61
N ARG A 252 55.03 3.29 43.49
CA ARG A 252 55.96 4.27 44.06
C ARG A 252 56.08 4.13 45.57
N ILE A 253 54.97 3.96 46.28
CA ILE A 253 54.96 3.81 47.75
C ILE A 253 55.70 2.54 48.16
N ARG A 254 55.52 1.43 47.44
CA ARG A 254 56.28 0.19 47.69
C ARG A 254 57.77 0.38 47.45
N ASP A 255 58.15 0.99 46.33
CA ASP A 255 59.55 1.26 45.99
C ASP A 255 60.20 2.18 47.04
N GLU A 256 59.48 3.21 47.52
CA GLU A 256 59.92 4.10 48.61
C GLU A 256 60.05 3.36 49.94
N TYR A 257 59.09 2.49 50.28
CA TYR A 257 59.14 1.66 51.48
C TYR A 257 60.36 0.74 51.45
N GLU A 258 60.60 0.02 50.35
CA GLU A 258 61.76 -0.85 50.17
C GLU A 258 63.08 -0.08 50.33
N LYS A 259 63.21 1.09 49.67
CA LYS A 259 64.38 1.97 49.83
C LYS A 259 64.57 2.42 51.28
N SER A 260 63.49 2.81 51.97
CA SER A 260 63.57 3.26 53.36
C SER A 260 64.00 2.14 54.31
N VAL A 261 63.55 0.90 54.07
CA VAL A 261 63.98 -0.28 54.85
C VAL A 261 65.45 -0.59 54.57
N GLN A 262 65.88 -0.55 53.32
CA GLN A 262 67.29 -0.72 52.96
C GLN A 262 68.19 0.34 53.60
N GLN A 263 67.77 1.60 53.60
CA GLN A 263 68.47 2.69 54.26
C GLN A 263 68.56 2.50 55.78
N ARG A 264 67.47 2.09 56.45
CA ARG A 264 67.49 1.79 57.90
C ARG A 264 68.41 0.62 58.23
N MET A 265 68.34 -0.47 57.47
CA MET A 265 69.23 -1.62 57.65
C MET A 265 70.70 -1.24 57.45
N LEU A 266 70.98 -0.37 56.49
CA LEU A 266 72.32 0.17 56.27
C LEU A 266 72.77 1.07 57.43
N GLN A 267 71.90 1.96 57.91
CA GLN A 267 72.18 2.81 59.07
C GLN A 267 72.42 2.01 60.35
N GLU A 268 71.62 0.97 60.61
CA GLU A 268 71.83 0.07 61.74
C GLU A 268 73.16 -0.70 61.62
N LYS A 269 73.51 -1.16 60.41
CA LYS A 269 74.81 -1.78 60.15
C LYS A 269 75.95 -0.78 60.39
N LYS A 270 75.84 0.46 59.89
CA LYS A 270 76.81 1.54 60.15
C LYS A 270 76.94 1.84 61.64
N ALA A 271 75.83 1.95 62.37
CA ALA A 271 75.83 2.18 63.81
C ALA A 271 76.50 1.05 64.59
N LYS A 272 76.25 -0.21 64.22
CA LYS A 272 76.92 -1.38 64.83
C LYS A 272 78.42 -1.39 64.56
N VAL A 273 78.86 -0.98 63.36
CA VAL A 273 80.29 -0.86 63.06
C VAL A 273 80.94 0.30 63.82
N LEU A 274 80.26 1.45 63.95
CA LEU A 274 80.72 2.59 64.75
C LEU A 274 80.87 2.25 66.24
N ASP A 275 79.93 1.48 66.78
CA ASP A 275 79.98 0.98 68.16
C ASP A 275 81.16 0.01 68.37
N LYS A 276 81.44 -0.88 67.41
CA LYS A 276 82.65 -1.73 67.42
C LYS A 276 83.96 -0.93 67.37
N ILE A 277 84.01 0.14 66.56
CA ILE A 277 85.15 1.07 66.50
C ILE A 277 85.34 1.76 67.86
N SER A 278 84.24 2.20 68.48
CA SER A 278 84.24 2.91 69.76
C SER A 278 84.70 2.02 70.93
N ARG A 279 84.47 0.71 70.84
CA ARG A 279 84.91 -0.30 71.81
C ARG A 279 86.36 -0.80 71.58
N GLY A 280 87.04 -0.32 70.53
CA GLY A 280 88.44 -0.66 70.25
C GLY A 280 88.67 -2.05 69.64
N GLU A 281 87.62 -2.67 69.10
CA GLU A 281 87.70 -4.01 68.48
C GLU A 281 88.31 -3.94 67.06
N ARG A 282 88.95 -5.03 66.59
CA ARG A 282 89.50 -5.10 65.22
C ARG A 282 88.36 -5.05 64.19
N VAL A 283 88.40 -4.03 63.34
CA VAL A 283 87.42 -3.79 62.28
C VAL A 283 87.88 -4.48 60.98
N THR A 284 86.97 -5.15 60.27
CA THR A 284 87.30 -5.81 59.00
C THR A 284 87.24 -4.83 57.81
N LEU A 285 87.89 -5.16 56.69
CA LEU A 285 87.81 -4.36 55.45
C LEU A 285 86.37 -4.17 54.97
N TYR A 286 85.52 -5.19 55.19
CA TYR A 286 84.09 -5.14 54.89
C TYR A 286 83.35 -4.13 55.77
N ASP A 287 83.69 -4.05 57.06
CA ASP A 287 83.09 -3.09 57.99
C ASP A 287 83.44 -1.63 57.64
N LEU A 288 84.69 -1.38 57.24
CA LEU A 288 85.13 -0.08 56.69
C LEU A 288 84.45 0.27 55.37
N TYR A 289 84.23 -0.71 54.50
CA TYR A 289 83.49 -0.55 53.24
C TYR A 289 82.00 -0.22 53.48
N VAL A 290 81.37 -0.82 54.49
CA VAL A 290 79.97 -0.52 54.86
C VAL A 290 79.83 0.92 55.40
N LEU A 291 80.86 1.45 56.06
CA LEU A 291 80.87 2.83 56.56
C LEU A 291 81.11 3.88 55.46
N TYR A 292 82.14 3.69 54.63
CA TYR A 292 82.67 4.70 53.69
C TYR A 292 82.45 4.37 52.20
N GLY A 293 82.00 3.17 51.84
CA GLY A 293 82.00 2.66 50.46
C GLY A 293 80.91 3.20 49.52
N GLN A 294 80.03 4.12 49.96
CA GLN A 294 78.93 4.63 49.13
C GLN A 294 79.06 6.10 48.66
N GLU A 295 80.15 6.82 48.95
CA GLU A 295 80.33 8.20 48.45
C GLU A 295 80.62 8.30 46.93
N LYS A 296 80.61 7.19 46.18
CA LYS A 296 81.01 7.15 44.75
C LYS A 296 79.91 6.82 43.72
N GLN A 297 78.63 6.88 44.08
CA GLN A 297 77.53 6.65 43.12
C GLN A 297 76.52 7.81 43.03
N GLU A 298 77.01 9.06 43.10
CA GLU A 298 76.27 10.22 42.59
C GLU A 298 77.09 10.89 41.48
N LYS A 299 76.91 10.42 40.24
CA LYS A 299 77.04 11.18 38.98
C LYS A 299 76.15 10.54 37.92
#